data_AF-A0AAP7GT45-F1
#
_entry.id   AF-A0AAP7GT45-F1
#
_cell.length_a   1.000
_cell.length_b   1.000
_cell.length_c   1.000
_cell.angle_alpha   90.00
_cell.angle_beta   90.00
_cell.angle_gamma   90.00
#
_symmetry.space_group_name_H-M   'P 1'
#
loop_
_entity.id
_entity.type
_entity.pdbx_description
1 polymer ?
#
loop_
_entity_poly.entity_id
_entity_poly.type
_entity_poly.pdbx_seq_one_letter_code
_entity_poly.pdbx_strand_id
1 'polypeptide(L)' 'MRNQLDIFDHDPSRMAAANRAAAERALHDVQFTATVRQERHEYYVGEAQRWEHLAAHSARPLEGKESQA' A
#
# COMPACT_ATOMS: atom_id res chain seq x y z
N MET A 1 24.27 14.49 -4.53
CA MET A 1 23.05 15.17 -5.04
C MET A 1 21.86 14.47 -4.41
N ARG A 2 20.98 15.23 -3.75
CA ARG A 2 19.79 14.72 -3.05
C ARG A 2 18.85 14.10 -4.08
N ASN A 3 18.57 12.81 -3.97
CA ASN A 3 17.56 12.12 -4.78
C ASN A 3 16.18 12.59 -4.28
N GLN A 4 15.81 13.79 -4.70
CA GLN A 4 14.47 14.32 -4.53
C GLN A 4 13.55 13.44 -5.38
N LEU A 5 12.54 12.88 -4.73
CA LEU A 5 11.29 12.45 -5.37
C LEU A 5 11.28 11.03 -5.97
N ASP A 6 11.61 10.04 -5.14
CA ASP A 6 11.06 8.68 -5.24
C ASP A 6 9.54 8.63 -4.90
N ILE A 7 8.84 9.78 -4.95
CA ILE A 7 7.40 9.91 -4.70
C ILE A 7 6.55 9.33 -5.83
N PHE A 8 7.12 9.03 -6.99
CA PHE A 8 6.42 8.41 -8.11
C PHE A 8 6.70 6.90 -8.21
N ASP A 9 7.60 6.37 -7.39
CA ASP A 9 7.84 4.93 -7.23
C ASP A 9 6.90 4.35 -6.16
N HIS A 10 5.68 4.89 -6.07
CA HIS A 10 4.55 4.29 -5.37
C HIS A 10 4.12 3.04 -6.14
N ASP A 11 5.00 2.04 -6.22
CA ASP A 11 4.64 0.69 -6.62
C ASP A 11 3.53 0.25 -5.64
N PRO A 12 2.28 0.10 -6.12
CA PRO A 12 1.17 -0.24 -5.24
C PRO A 12 1.42 -1.58 -4.54
N SER A 13 2.24 -2.46 -5.13
CA SER A 13 2.68 -3.72 -4.50
C SER A 13 3.62 -3.46 -3.31
N ARG A 14 4.56 -2.53 -3.42
CA ARG A 14 5.44 -2.12 -2.31
C ARG A 14 4.63 -1.43 -1.20
N MET A 15 3.67 -0.59 -1.57
CA MET A 15 2.77 0.06 -0.61
C MET A 15 1.89 -0.96 0.13
N ALA A 16 1.35 -1.95 -0.57
CA ALA A 16 0.63 -3.06 0.03
C ALA A 16 1.50 -3.81 1.06
N ALA A 17 2.72 -4.19 0.67
CA ALA A 17 3.65 -4.88 1.55
C ALA A 17 4.05 -4.06 2.78
N ALA A 18 4.30 -2.76 2.61
CA ALA A 18 4.61 -1.86 3.72
C ALA A 18 3.46 -1.74 4.71
N ASN A 19 2.21 -1.65 4.23
CA ASN A 19 1.03 -1.61 5.08
C ASN A 19 0.79 -2.95 5.80
N ARG A 20 1.04 -4.10 5.15
CA ARG A 20 1.01 -5.42 5.82
C ARG A 20 2.00 -5.48 6.99
N ALA A 21 3.25 -5.07 6.77
CA ALA A 21 4.27 -5.04 7.83
C ALA A 21 3.90 -4.07 8.96
N ALA A 22 3.33 -2.90 8.62
CA ALA A 22 2.83 -1.95 9.61
C ALA A 22 1.66 -2.52 10.43
N ALA A 23 0.75 -3.28 9.81
CA ALA A 23 -0.35 -3.95 10.49
C ALA A 23 0.14 -4.97 11.51
N GLU A 24 1.13 -5.78 11.16
CA GLU A 24 1.76 -6.73 12.09
C GLU A 24 2.45 -5.99 13.24
N ARG A 25 3.19 -4.93 12.92
CA ARG A 25 3.87 -4.12 13.94
C ARG A 25 2.89 -3.46 14.91
N ALA A 26 1.74 -2.99 14.43
CA ALA A 26 0.73 -2.34 15.26
C ALA A 26 0.25 -3.23 16.42
N LEU A 27 0.18 -4.56 16.22
CA LEU A 27 -0.18 -5.52 17.27
C LEU A 27 0.87 -5.61 18.40
N HIS A 28 2.10 -5.18 18.14
CA HIS A 28 3.22 -5.25 19.09
C HIS A 28 3.60 -3.89 19.68
N ASP A 29 2.94 -2.80 19.31
CA ASP A 29 3.24 -1.47 19.83
C ASP A 29 2.72 -1.33 21.28
N VAL A 30 3.57 -1.71 22.24
CA VAL A 30 3.27 -1.75 23.69
C VAL A 30 2.84 -0.41 24.29
N GLN A 31 3.10 0.70 23.59
CA GLN A 31 2.65 2.04 23.97
C GLN A 31 1.14 2.25 23.82
N PHE A 32 0.43 1.34 23.14
CA PHE A 32 -1.01 1.39 22.94
C PHE A 32 -1.75 0.27 23.66
N THR A 33 -2.99 0.56 24.07
CA THR A 33 -3.89 -0.46 24.63
C THR A 33 -4.18 -1.55 23.59
N ALA A 34 -4.59 -2.74 24.05
CA ALA A 34 -4.90 -3.84 23.14
C ALA A 34 -5.96 -3.47 22.09
N THR A 35 -7.00 -2.74 22.49
CA THR A 35 -8.04 -2.23 21.58
C THR A 35 -7.46 -1.30 20.51
N VAL A 36 -6.65 -0.31 20.90
CA VAL A 36 -6.05 0.63 19.93
C VAL A 36 -5.06 -0.07 19.01
N ARG A 37 -4.33 -1.08 19.50
CA ARG A 37 -3.46 -1.91 18.65
C ARG A 37 -4.26 -2.67 17.59
N GLN A 38 -5.42 -3.21 17.98
CA GLN A 38 -6.32 -3.92 17.07
C GLN A 38 -6.94 -2.98 16.02
N GLU A 39 -7.41 -1.81 16.43
CA GLU A 39 -7.95 -0.78 15.51
C GLU A 39 -6.89 -0.32 14.50
N ARG A 40 -5.64 -0.11 14.96
CA ARG A 40 -4.52 0.26 14.07
C ARG A 40 -4.14 -0.87 13.12
N HIS A 41 -4.15 -2.12 13.60
CA HIS A 41 -3.96 -3.29 12.76
C HIS A 41 -5.00 -3.33 11.63
N GLU A 42 -6.29 -3.21 11.97
CA GLU A 42 -7.40 -3.21 11.01
C GLU A 42 -7.28 -2.07 9.99
N TYR A 43 -6.89 -0.88 10.44
CA TYR A 43 -6.64 0.25 9.56
C TYR A 43 -5.56 -0.06 8.50
N TYR A 44 -4.41 -0.57 8.91
CA TYR A 44 -3.30 -0.88 8.00
C TYR A 44 -3.61 -2.09 7.11
N VAL A 45 -4.38 -3.08 7.59
CA VAL A 45 -4.89 -4.17 6.74
C VAL A 45 -5.79 -3.62 5.64
N GLY A 46 -6.71 -2.70 5.98
CA GLY A 46 -7.59 -2.07 5.01
C GLY A 46 -6.83 -1.23 3.98
N GLU A 47 -5.81 -0.49 4.41
CA GLU A 47 -4.89 0.22 3.48
C GLU A 47 -4.16 -0.76 2.56
N ALA A 48 -3.58 -1.84 3.09
CA ALA A 48 -2.90 -2.84 2.27
C ALA A 48 -3.82 -3.40 1.18
N GLN A 49 -5.06 -3.73 1.52
CA GLN A 49 -6.05 -4.22 0.56
C GLN A 49 -6.39 -3.19 -0.53
N ARG A 50 -6.45 -1.89 -0.20
CA ARG A 50 -6.64 -0.83 -1.20
C ARG A 50 -5.48 -0.79 -2.18
N TRP A 51 -4.25 -0.87 -1.68
CA TRP A 51 -3.04 -0.88 -2.51
C TRP A 51 -2.92 -2.16 -3.34
N GLU A 52 -3.32 -3.32 -2.82
CA GLU A 52 -3.38 -4.59 -3.56
C GLU A 52 -4.38 -4.52 -4.73
N HIS A 53 -5.56 -3.95 -4.50
CA HIS A 53 -6.52 -3.71 -5.58
C HIS A 53 -5.93 -2.76 -6.64
N LEU A 54 -5.30 -1.66 -6.21
CA LEU A 54 -4.66 -0.74 -7.14
C LEU A 54 -3.54 -1.43 -7.94
N ALA A 55 -2.70 -2.25 -7.30
CA ALA A 55 -1.65 -3.04 -7.95
C ALA A 55 -2.24 -3.96 -9.03
N ALA A 56 -3.32 -4.68 -8.69
CA ALA A 56 -3.99 -5.59 -9.62
C ALA A 56 -4.60 -4.86 -10.82
N HIS A 57 -5.11 -3.64 -10.62
CA HIS A 57 -5.68 -2.82 -11.69
C HIS A 57 -4.61 -2.10 -12.53
N SER A 58 -3.49 -1.67 -11.92
CA SER A 58 -2.36 -1.03 -12.60
C SER A 58 -1.50 -2.02 -13.39
N ALA A 59 -1.48 -3.31 -12.99
CA ALA A 59 -0.81 -4.37 -13.72
C ALA A 59 -1.59 -4.84 -14.97
N ARG A 60 -2.82 -4.36 -15.18
CA ARG A 60 -3.55 -4.60 -16.42
C ARG A 60 -2.93 -3.69 -17.49
N PRO A 61 -2.27 -4.24 -18.55
CA PRO A 61 -1.81 -3.42 -19.64
C PRO A 61 -3.00 -2.66 -20.21
N LEU A 62 -2.81 -1.37 -20.51
CA LEU A 62 -3.67 -0.65 -21.44
C LEU A 62 -3.60 -1.41 -22.78
N GLU A 63 -4.44 -2.42 -22.96
CA GLU A 63 -4.72 -2.97 -24.27
C GLU A 63 -5.40 -1.86 -25.09
N GLY A 64 -4.59 -1.25 -25.95
CA GLY A 64 -4.96 -0.83 -27.28
C GLY A 64 -6.02 0.25 -27.38
N LYS A 65 -5.56 1.49 -27.56
CA LYS A 65 -6.04 2.37 -28.65
C LYS A 65 -4.98 3.44 -28.91
N GLU A 66 -3.85 3.01 -29.46
CA GLU A 66 -3.09 3.86 -30.36
C GLU A 66 -3.86 4.00 -31.68
N SER A 67 -3.88 5.24 -32.12
CA SER A 67 -4.47 5.82 -33.33
C SER A 67 -4.42 4.97 -34.60
N GLN A 68 -5.46 5.05 -35.43
CA GLN A 68 -5.26 4.96 -36.88
C GLN A 68 -6.32 5.74 -37.69
N ALA A 69 -5.80 6.69 -38.47
CA ALA A 69 -6.31 7.41 -39.65
C ALA A 69 -7.53 8.35 -39.51
#